data_AF-A0A5K1E8L9-F1
#
_entry.id   AF-A0A5K1E8L9-F1
#
_cell.length_a   1.000
_cell.length_b   1.000
_cell.length_c   1.000
_cell.angle_alpha   90.00
_cell.angle_beta   90.00
_cell.angle_gamma   90.00
#
_symmetry.space_group_name_H-M   'P 1'
#
loop_
_entity.id
_entity.type
_entity.pdbx_description
1 polymer ?
#
loop_
_entity_poly.entity_id
_entity_poly.type
_entity_poly.pdbx_seq_one_letter_code
_entity_poly.pdbx_strand_id
1 'polypeptide(L)' 'KEVVDPAVEGTMNVLKASSEERVKRVVLVSTGATITMSPNPPDDNFYDERFWSDIEYLRAKE' A
#
# COMPACT_ATOMS: atom_id res chain seq x y z
N LYS A 1 -6.43 -13.58 -1.82
CA LYS A 1 -7.68 -13.03 -1.20
C LYS A 1 -7.68 -12.99 0.34
N GLU A 2 -7.39 -14.11 1.02
CA GLU A 2 -7.43 -14.18 2.50
C GLU A 2 -6.54 -13.15 3.24
N VAL A 3 -5.55 -12.57 2.56
CA VAL A 3 -4.67 -11.53 3.12
C VAL A 3 -5.04 -10.12 2.62
N VAL A 4 -5.36 -9.99 1.33
CA VAL A 4 -5.62 -8.69 0.68
C VAL A 4 -6.94 -8.09 1.16
N ASP A 5 -8.02 -8.87 1.15
CA ASP A 5 -9.34 -8.35 1.48
C ASP A 5 -9.39 -7.86 2.95
N PRO A 6 -8.89 -8.62 3.95
CA PRO A 6 -8.85 -8.13 5.33
C PRO A 6 -7.93 -6.92 5.55
N ALA A 7 -6.81 -6.82 4.83
CA ALA A 7 -5.91 -5.68 4.93
C ALA A 7 -6.57 -4.38 4.43
N VAL A 8 -7.29 -4.47 3.30
CA VAL A 8 -8.03 -3.34 2.73
C VAL A 8 -9.20 -2.96 3.64
N GLU A 9 -10.04 -3.92 4.01
CA GLU A 9 -11.21 -3.67 4.85
C GLU A 9 -10.83 -3.14 6.24
N GLY A 10 -9.83 -3.74 6.88
CA GLY A 10 -9.34 -3.32 8.19
C GLY A 10 -8.82 -1.88 8.17
N THR A 11 -8.01 -1.53 7.16
CA THR A 11 -7.50 -0.15 7.00
C THR A 11 -8.64 0.83 6.80
N MET A 12 -9.60 0.52 5.92
CA MET A 12 -10.73 1.40 5.64
C MET A 12 -11.64 1.59 6.85
N ASN A 13 -11.87 0.56 7.66
CA ASN A 13 -12.67 0.65 8.87
C ASN A 13 -12.03 1.60 9.90
N VAL A 14 -10.72 1.51 10.11
CA VAL A 14 -9.99 2.39 11.04
C VAL A 14 -9.99 3.85 10.54
N LEU A 15 -9.80 4.08 9.24
CA LEU A 15 -9.85 5.42 8.66
C LEU A 15 -11.24 6.06 8.80
N LYS A 16 -12.31 5.29 8.57
CA LYS A 16 -13.70 5.75 8.78
C LYS A 16 -13.94 6.14 10.23
N ALA A 17 -13.64 5.25 11.18
CA ALA A 17 -13.80 5.53 12.61
C ALA A 17 -12.98 6.75 13.05
N SER A 18 -11.74 6.88 12.56
CA SER A 18 -10.88 8.03 12.86
C SER A 18 -11.47 9.35 12.34
N SER A 19 -12.09 9.31 11.16
CA SER A 19 -12.78 10.47 10.58
C SER A 19 -14.01 10.86 11.41
N GLU A 20 -14.82 9.88 11.82
CA GLU A 20 -16.03 10.08 12.65
C GLU A 20 -15.67 10.69 14.02
N GLU A 21 -14.59 10.21 14.64
CA GLU A 21 -14.07 10.72 15.91
C GLU A 21 -13.22 12.00 15.78
N ARG A 22 -13.11 12.56 14.58
CA ARG A 22 -12.37 13.80 14.30
C ARG A 22 -10.91 13.73 14.74
N VAL A 23 -10.30 12.56 14.59
CA VAL A 23 -8.87 12.34 14.85
C VAL A 23 -8.06 13.29 13.97
N LYS A 24 -7.11 14.03 14.58
CA LYS A 24 -6.35 15.07 13.89
C LYS A 24 -5.32 14.52 12.90
N ARG A 25 -4.81 13.30 13.12
CA ARG A 25 -3.81 12.66 12.27
C ARG A 25 -3.84 11.14 12.46
N VAL A 26 -3.82 10.42 11.35
CA VAL A 26 -3.60 8.96 11.30
C VAL A 26 -2.27 8.70 10.59
N VAL A 27 -1.50 7.72 11.06
CA VAL A 27 -0.27 7.25 10.42
C VAL A 27 -0.48 5.79 10.05
N LEU A 28 -0.48 5.48 8.75
CA LEU A 28 -0.54 4.12 8.24
C LEU A 28 0.88 3.56 8.11
N VAL A 29 1.14 2.42 8.73
CA VAL A 29 2.40 1.69 8.54
C VAL A 29 2.28 0.83 7.28
N SER A 30 2.94 1.26 6.22
CA SER A 30 3.05 0.48 4.98
C SER A 30 4.39 -0.27 4.94
N THR A 31 4.79 -0.76 3.76
CA THR A 31 6.02 -1.54 3.55
C THR A 31 6.81 -1.04 2.34
N GLY A 32 8.13 -1.27 2.32
CA GLY A 32 8.96 -1.01 1.13
C GLY A 32 8.56 -1.87 -0.08
N ALA A 33 7.89 -3.00 0.14
CA ALA A 33 7.32 -3.81 -0.95
C ALA A 33 6.20 -3.08 -1.74
N THR A 34 5.65 -1.97 -1.21
CA THR A 34 4.63 -1.17 -1.91
C THR A 34 5.21 -0.38 -3.10
N ILE A 35 6.52 -0.16 -3.15
CA ILE A 35 7.17 0.66 -4.19
C ILE A 35 8.24 -0.08 -5.01
N THR A 36 8.68 -1.26 -4.56
CA THR A 36 9.84 -1.98 -5.13
C THR A 36 9.46 -3.16 -6.03
N MET A 37 8.21 -3.60 -6.05
CA MET A 37 7.79 -4.79 -6.81
C MET A 37 7.28 -4.40 -8.20
N SER A 38 8.21 -4.13 -9.12
CA SER A 38 7.93 -3.78 -10.51
C SER A 38 8.90 -4.53 -11.44
N PRO A 39 8.46 -4.93 -12.66
CA PRO A 39 9.38 -5.50 -13.65
C PRO A 39 10.38 -4.46 -14.19
N ASN A 40 10.06 -3.17 -14.07
CA ASN A 40 10.87 -2.05 -14.54
C ASN A 40 11.23 -1.15 -13.35
N PRO A 41 12.32 -1.43 -12.62
CA PRO A 41 12.80 -0.57 -11.54
C PRO A 41 13.43 0.73 -12.08
N PRO A 42 13.63 1.76 -11.22
CA PRO A 42 14.40 2.95 -11.57
C PRO A 42 15.85 2.61 -11.94
N ASP A 43 16.41 3.33 -12.90
CA ASP A 43 17.76 3.07 -13.45
C ASP A 43 18.88 3.05 -12.38
N ASP A 44 18.77 3.92 -11.37
CA ASP A 44 19.75 4.07 -10.28
C ASP A 44 19.30 3.41 -8.97
N ASN A 45 18.20 2.63 -8.98
CA ASN A 45 17.53 2.12 -7.79
C ASN A 45 17.15 3.20 -6.77
N PHE A 46 16.98 4.45 -7.21
CA PHE A 46 16.46 5.51 -6.38
C PHE A 46 14.93 5.48 -6.40
N TYR A 47 14.34 5.22 -5.23
CA TYR A 47 12.89 5.22 -5.05
C TYR A 47 12.46 6.46 -4.28
N ASP A 48 11.49 7.18 -4.82
CA ASP A 48 10.80 8.26 -4.15
C ASP A 48 9.33 7.89 -3.85
N GLU A 49 8.58 8.82 -3.25
CA GLU A 49 7.21 8.61 -2.80
C GLU A 49 6.18 8.51 -3.95
N ARG A 50 6.61 8.66 -5.21
CA ARG A 50 5.74 8.56 -6.39
C ARG A 50 5.71 7.14 -6.97
N PHE A 51 6.65 6.29 -6.58
CA PHE A 51 6.71 4.92 -7.06
C PHE A 51 5.61 4.04 -6.47
N TRP A 52 5.15 3.09 -7.27
CA TRP A 52 4.22 2.05 -6.86
C TRP A 52 4.65 0.73 -7.50
N SER A 53 4.45 -0.36 -6.74
CA SER A 53 4.56 -1.71 -7.26
C SER A 53 3.52 -1.98 -8.34
N ASP A 54 3.91 -2.75 -9.35
CA ASP A 54 3.07 -3.11 -10.48
C ASP A 54 2.07 -4.19 -10.06
N ILE A 55 0.79 -3.84 -10.09
CA ILE A 55 -0.29 -4.71 -9.63
C ILE A 55 -0.44 -5.94 -10.53
N GLU A 56 -0.28 -5.79 -11.85
CA GLU A 56 -0.46 -6.91 -12.77
C GLU A 56 0.72 -7.87 -12.71
N TYR A 57 1.94 -7.36 -12.51
CA TYR A 57 3.12 -8.17 -12.20
C TYR A 57 2.95 -8.97 -10.91
N LEU A 58 2.37 -8.36 -9.85
CA LEU A 58 2.11 -9.04 -8.59
C LEU A 58 1.03 -10.11 -8.71
N ARG A 59 -0.07 -9.82 -9.42
CA ARG A 59 -1.15 -10.79 -9.66
C ARG A 59 -0.72 -11.96 -10.55
N ALA A 60 0.17 -11.71 -11.52
CA ALA A 60 0.73 -12.77 -12.36
C ALA A 60 1.64 -13.74 -11.56
N LYS A 61 2.03 -13.37 -10.35
CA LYS A 61 2.84 -14.19 -9.42
C LYS A 61 2.01 -14.82 -8.28
N GLU A 62 0.71 -14.53 -8.21
CA GLU A 62 -0.25 -15.18 -7.29
C GLU A 62 -0.79 -16.48 -7.91
#